data_AF-A0AAN4KR73-F1
#
_entry.id   AF-A0AAN4KR73-F1
#
_cell.length_a   1.000
_cell.length_b   1.000
_cell.length_c   1.000
_cell.angle_alpha   90.00
_cell.angle_beta   90.00
_cell.angle_gamma   90.00
#
_symmetry.space_group_name_H-M   'P 1'
#
loop_
_entity.id
_entity.type
_entity.pdbx_description
1 polymer ?
#
loop_
_entity_poly.entity_id
_entity_poly.type
_entity_poly.pdbx_seq_one_letter_code
_entity_poly.pdbx_strand_id
1 'polypeptide(L)'
;MPRKTRKTEESKPLTIEEIREIELHKLRTGRAFTPTPTYQHKIGDTVNVSHLRNAKVEAVYDDGRFYEISYQKSFRVGGEHKYTERIAWFEWMKVRAIPDESATNFVKEDNVRLDFFQVTINSLLHKLYHLGIDTSPFYQRDYVWSQEDKESLIDSIFNHIEIGKFVLVFKGYEGDMYEVLDGKQRLSALQEFFEDRFTYRGKYFSQLTQRDQNHFGNYSISLAESQNELTEKQKLEYFIQLNTTGRVMDKQHLKKVETLYATFTE
;
A
#
# COMPACT_ATOMS: atom_id res chain seq x y z
N MET A 1 -62.52 22.95 -14.41
CA MET A 1 -62.49 22.01 -13.25
C MET A 1 -61.49 22.52 -12.23
N PRO A 2 -61.83 22.66 -10.94
CA PRO A 2 -60.90 23.16 -9.95
C PRO A 2 -59.87 22.07 -9.57
N ARG A 3 -58.59 22.44 -9.52
CA ARG A 3 -57.48 21.59 -9.04
C ARG A 3 -57.70 21.29 -7.55
N LYS A 4 -57.89 20.01 -7.20
CA LYS A 4 -57.82 19.54 -5.82
C LYS A 4 -56.39 19.74 -5.31
N THR A 5 -56.20 20.66 -4.38
CA THR A 5 -55.00 20.77 -3.55
C THR A 5 -54.86 19.48 -2.73
N ARG A 6 -53.78 18.73 -2.99
CA ARG A 6 -53.40 17.56 -2.19
C ARG A 6 -52.92 18.09 -0.85
N LYS A 7 -53.73 17.95 0.21
CA LYS A 7 -53.27 18.17 1.59
C LYS A 7 -52.10 17.22 1.82
N THR A 8 -50.91 17.77 2.05
CA THR A 8 -49.79 17.04 2.64
C THR A 8 -50.20 16.72 4.07
N GLU A 9 -50.50 15.46 4.36
CA GLU A 9 -50.61 14.96 5.73
C GLU A 9 -49.25 15.14 6.39
N GLU A 10 -49.20 15.94 7.45
CA GLU A 10 -48.04 16.03 8.33
C GLU A 10 -47.85 14.67 9.01
N SER A 11 -46.82 13.93 8.61
CA SER A 11 -46.44 12.68 9.25
C SER A 11 -46.04 12.96 10.70
N LYS A 12 -46.71 12.28 11.65
CA LYS A 12 -46.36 12.33 13.08
C LYS A 12 -44.86 12.00 13.27
N PRO A 13 -44.12 12.74 14.12
CA PRO A 13 -42.73 12.42 14.39
C PRO A 13 -42.60 11.03 15.01
N LEU A 14 -41.63 10.25 14.53
CA LEU A 14 -41.33 8.91 15.04
C LEU A 14 -40.86 8.98 16.50
N THR A 15 -41.24 7.97 17.27
CA THR A 15 -40.71 7.72 18.61
C THR A 15 -39.26 7.25 18.54
N ILE A 16 -38.52 7.36 19.65
CA ILE A 16 -37.12 6.92 19.74
C ILE A 16 -37.00 5.41 19.47
N GLU A 17 -37.97 4.62 19.94
CA GLU A 17 -37.97 3.17 19.77
C GLU A 17 -38.21 2.77 18.31
N GLU A 18 -39.09 3.48 17.60
CA GLU A 18 -39.28 3.27 16.15
C GLU A 18 -38.01 3.62 15.37
N ILE A 19 -37.28 4.67 15.75
CA ILE A 19 -36.00 5.04 15.12
C ILE A 19 -34.96 3.94 15.35
N ARG A 20 -34.86 3.41 16.58
CA ARG A 20 -33.94 2.30 16.91
C ARG A 20 -34.19 1.08 16.04
N GLU A 21 -35.44 0.62 15.95
CA GLU A 21 -35.79 -0.55 15.15
C GLU A 21 -35.48 -0.33 13.66
N ILE A 22 -35.73 0.88 13.14
CA ILE A 22 -35.39 1.22 11.75
C ILE A 22 -33.87 1.13 11.51
N GLU A 23 -33.05 1.69 12.40
CA GLU A 23 -31.59 1.69 12.24
C GLU A 23 -30.99 0.29 12.43
N LEU A 24 -31.49 -0.48 13.40
CA LEU A 24 -31.10 -1.89 13.56
C LEU A 24 -31.51 -2.73 12.36
N HIS A 25 -32.71 -2.52 11.82
CA HIS A 25 -33.14 -3.20 10.61
C HIS A 25 -32.20 -2.90 9.45
N LYS A 26 -31.82 -1.63 9.22
CA LYS A 26 -30.85 -1.25 8.19
C LYS A 26 -29.51 -1.96 8.36
N LEU A 27 -29.01 -2.10 9.58
CA LEU A 27 -27.78 -2.83 9.86
C LEU A 27 -27.91 -4.34 9.60
N ARG A 28 -29.02 -4.95 10.02
CA ARG A 28 -29.30 -6.38 9.82
C ARG A 28 -29.50 -6.76 8.35
N THR A 29 -30.19 -5.91 7.59
CA THR A 29 -30.48 -6.15 6.17
C THR A 29 -29.47 -5.53 5.23
N GLY A 30 -28.48 -4.81 5.77
CA GLY A 30 -27.41 -4.21 4.99
C GLY A 30 -26.57 -5.26 4.28
N ARG A 31 -25.92 -4.88 3.18
CA ARG A 31 -24.96 -5.75 2.48
C ARG A 31 -23.63 -5.93 3.23
N ALA A 32 -23.47 -5.28 4.39
CA ALA A 32 -22.28 -5.39 5.20
C ALA A 32 -22.21 -6.79 5.82
N PHE A 33 -21.12 -7.50 5.56
CA PHE A 33 -20.85 -8.76 6.25
C PHE A 33 -20.49 -8.48 7.71
N THR A 34 -21.29 -9.01 8.62
CA THR A 34 -21.06 -8.90 10.08
C THR A 34 -20.75 -10.29 10.63
N PRO A 35 -19.46 -10.65 10.81
CA PRO A 35 -19.07 -11.93 11.35
C PRO A 35 -19.49 -12.09 12.82
N THR A 36 -19.38 -13.31 13.35
CA THR A 36 -19.57 -13.56 14.78
C THR A 36 -18.54 -12.77 15.59
N PRO A 37 -18.96 -12.02 16.63
CA PRO A 37 -18.04 -11.26 17.50
C PRO A 37 -16.99 -12.14 18.17
N THR A 38 -15.73 -11.71 18.16
CA THR A 38 -14.62 -12.36 18.88
C THR A 38 -14.26 -11.66 20.20
N TYR A 39 -14.83 -10.49 20.44
CA TYR A 39 -14.84 -9.77 21.71
C TYR A 39 -16.14 -8.96 21.78
N GLN A 40 -16.48 -8.51 22.98
CA GLN A 40 -17.69 -7.73 23.23
C GLN A 40 -17.40 -6.60 24.22
N HIS A 41 -18.22 -5.56 24.14
CA HIS A 41 -18.23 -4.44 25.08
C HIS A 41 -19.52 -4.48 25.90
N LYS A 42 -19.44 -3.97 27.13
CA LYS A 42 -20.59 -3.89 28.03
C LYS A 42 -21.23 -2.52 27.92
N ILE A 43 -22.52 -2.47 28.23
CA ILE A 43 -23.23 -1.20 28.40
C ILE A 43 -22.50 -0.39 29.47
N GLY A 44 -22.20 0.86 29.15
CA GLY A 44 -21.41 1.75 30.01
C GLY A 44 -19.95 1.92 29.58
N ASP A 45 -19.39 0.99 28.79
CA ASP A 45 -17.99 1.05 28.37
C ASP A 45 -17.73 2.30 27.51
N THR A 46 -16.62 2.99 27.79
CA THR A 46 -16.08 3.98 26.85
C THR A 46 -15.25 3.27 25.79
N VAL A 47 -15.54 3.56 24.53
CA VAL A 47 -15.02 2.82 23.37
C VAL A 47 -14.44 3.76 22.33
N ASN A 48 -13.51 3.26 21.52
CA ASN A 48 -13.04 3.92 20.31
C ASN A 48 -13.91 3.49 19.14
N VAL A 49 -14.56 4.46 18.49
CA VAL A 49 -15.34 4.25 17.27
C VAL A 49 -14.92 5.30 16.25
N SER A 50 -13.94 4.97 15.41
CA SER A 50 -13.43 5.86 14.36
C SER A 50 -13.04 7.24 14.92
N HIS A 51 -13.74 8.32 14.54
CA HIS A 51 -13.45 9.69 14.96
C HIS A 51 -14.44 10.23 16.01
N LEU A 52 -15.30 9.37 16.57
CA LEU A 52 -16.31 9.80 17.54
C LEU A 52 -15.67 10.15 18.89
N ARG A 53 -15.98 11.34 19.40
CA ARG A 53 -15.47 11.80 20.71
C ARG A 53 -16.38 11.33 21.83
N ASN A 54 -15.76 10.88 22.93
CA ASN A 54 -16.45 10.43 24.14
C ASN A 54 -17.52 9.37 23.83
N ALA A 55 -17.17 8.41 22.97
CA ALA A 55 -18.08 7.37 22.55
C ALA A 55 -18.32 6.35 23.68
N LYS A 56 -19.58 6.06 23.98
CA LYS A 56 -19.99 5.16 25.06
C LYS A 56 -21.06 4.20 24.59
N VAL A 57 -20.98 2.95 25.07
CA VAL A 57 -21.97 1.91 24.76
C VAL A 57 -23.25 2.15 25.57
N GLU A 58 -24.35 2.39 24.87
CA GLU A 58 -25.67 2.56 25.47
C GLU A 58 -26.51 1.28 25.41
N ALA A 59 -26.38 0.49 24.33
CA ALA A 59 -27.06 -0.79 24.19
C ALA A 59 -26.29 -1.75 23.29
N VAL A 60 -26.56 -3.06 23.46
CA VAL A 60 -25.94 -4.17 22.74
C VAL A 60 -27.04 -5.05 22.18
N TYR A 61 -26.93 -5.40 20.89
CA TYR A 61 -27.95 -6.18 20.16
C TYR A 61 -27.33 -7.38 19.45
N ASP A 62 -28.17 -8.37 19.17
CA ASP A 62 -27.86 -9.55 18.35
C ASP A 62 -26.56 -10.25 18.79
N ASP A 63 -26.48 -10.59 20.08
CA ASP A 63 -25.33 -11.26 20.71
C ASP A 63 -24.00 -10.50 20.50
N GLY A 64 -24.06 -9.18 20.66
CA GLY A 64 -22.89 -8.31 20.54
C GLY A 64 -22.50 -7.96 19.12
N ARG A 65 -23.35 -8.23 18.11
CA ARG A 65 -23.07 -7.86 16.72
C ARG A 65 -23.27 -6.38 16.43
N PHE A 66 -24.19 -5.73 17.15
CA PHE A 66 -24.50 -4.32 16.95
C PHE A 66 -24.52 -3.57 18.29
N TYR A 67 -24.08 -2.31 18.24
CA TYR A 67 -24.00 -1.44 19.41
C TYR A 67 -24.70 -0.11 19.12
N GLU A 68 -25.48 0.37 20.08
CA GLU A 68 -25.92 1.77 20.16
C GLU A 68 -24.86 2.56 20.92
N ILE A 69 -24.30 3.58 20.28
CA ILE A 69 -23.19 4.37 20.78
C ILE A 69 -23.64 5.82 20.93
N SER A 70 -23.56 6.36 22.15
CA SER A 70 -23.64 7.80 22.37
C SER A 70 -22.28 8.45 22.13
N TYR A 71 -22.26 9.68 21.64
CA TYR A 71 -21.02 10.43 21.41
C TYR A 71 -21.27 11.95 21.38
N GLN A 72 -20.19 12.72 21.52
CA GLN A 72 -20.24 14.18 21.43
C GLN A 72 -19.84 14.66 20.04
N LYS A 73 -20.74 15.38 19.37
CA LYS A 73 -20.46 16.07 18.11
C LYS A 73 -20.10 17.53 18.40
N SER A 74 -18.89 17.95 18.02
CA SER A 74 -18.49 19.35 18.08
C SER A 74 -19.04 20.14 16.89
N PHE A 75 -19.43 21.38 17.13
CA PHE A 75 -19.79 22.35 16.10
C PHE A 75 -19.36 23.75 16.55
N ARG A 76 -19.26 24.70 15.59
CA ARG A 76 -18.86 26.07 15.89
C ARG A 76 -20.06 27.00 15.84
N VAL A 77 -20.21 27.86 16.84
CA VAL A 77 -21.21 28.94 16.87
C VAL A 77 -20.51 30.21 17.31
N GLY A 78 -20.48 31.24 16.46
CA GLY A 78 -19.83 32.50 16.79
C GLY A 78 -18.33 32.40 17.09
N GLY A 79 -17.63 31.41 16.52
CA GLY A 79 -16.19 31.17 16.74
C GLY A 79 -15.86 30.20 17.89
N GLU A 80 -16.79 29.99 18.82
CA GLU A 80 -16.65 29.08 19.96
C GLU A 80 -17.01 27.62 19.59
N HIS A 81 -16.34 26.67 20.25
CA HIS A 81 -16.67 25.25 20.14
C HIS A 81 -17.80 24.89 21.10
N LYS A 82 -18.91 24.36 20.56
CA LYS A 82 -20.02 23.79 21.33
C LYS A 82 -20.16 22.30 21.01
N TYR A 83 -20.77 21.57 21.93
CA TYR A 83 -20.94 20.12 21.85
C TYR A 83 -22.41 19.75 21.99
N THR A 84 -22.81 18.69 21.30
CA THR A 84 -24.15 18.11 21.42
C THR A 84 -24.04 16.60 21.42
N GLU A 85 -24.86 15.95 22.23
CA GLU A 85 -24.94 14.50 22.28
C GLU A 85 -25.68 13.95 21.07
N ARG A 86 -25.18 12.84 20.56
CA ARG A 86 -25.74 12.10 19.43
C ARG A 86 -25.68 10.61 19.72
N ILE A 87 -26.58 9.87 19.09
CA ILE A 87 -26.60 8.41 19.12
C ILE A 87 -26.41 7.91 17.69
N ALA A 88 -25.63 6.85 17.52
CA ALA A 88 -25.48 6.13 16.27
C ALA A 88 -25.29 4.63 16.52
N TRP A 89 -25.60 3.80 15.53
CA TRP A 89 -25.51 2.35 15.63
C TRP A 89 -24.38 1.83 14.74
N PHE A 90 -23.62 0.86 15.25
CA PHE A 90 -22.43 0.33 14.58
C PHE A 90 -22.36 -1.19 14.68
N GLU A 91 -21.77 -1.82 13.67
CA GLU A 91 -21.34 -3.21 13.75
C GLU A 91 -20.17 -3.34 14.74
N TRP A 92 -20.08 -4.48 15.43
CA TRP A 92 -19.06 -4.73 16.46
C TRP A 92 -17.62 -4.50 15.97
N MET A 93 -17.34 -4.79 14.69
CA MET A 93 -16.04 -4.56 14.06
C MET A 93 -15.65 -3.08 13.92
N LYS A 94 -16.52 -2.13 14.24
CA LYS A 94 -16.16 -0.70 14.30
C LYS A 94 -16.01 -0.18 15.73
N VAL A 95 -16.41 -0.98 16.72
CA VAL A 95 -16.30 -0.63 18.14
C VAL A 95 -15.04 -1.31 18.69
N ARG A 96 -14.10 -0.52 19.21
CA ARG A 96 -12.85 -1.01 19.81
C ARG A 96 -12.72 -0.51 21.23
N ALA A 97 -11.93 -1.20 22.04
CA ALA A 97 -11.43 -0.62 23.28
C ALA A 97 -10.59 0.62 22.97
N ILE A 98 -10.50 1.55 23.91
CA ILE A 98 -9.55 2.65 23.82
C ILE A 98 -8.13 2.04 23.84
N PRO A 99 -7.28 2.36 22.85
CA PRO A 99 -5.90 1.87 22.84
C PRO A 99 -5.13 2.33 24.08
N ASP A 100 -4.33 1.42 24.65
CA ASP A 100 -3.28 1.79 25.59
C ASP A 100 -2.00 2.10 24.80
N GLU A 101 -1.71 3.39 24.64
CA GLU A 101 -0.56 3.88 23.87
C GLU A 101 0.79 3.43 24.46
N SER A 102 0.82 2.94 25.71
CA SER A 102 2.03 2.41 26.33
C SER A 102 2.24 0.91 26.12
N ALA A 103 1.22 0.20 25.61
CA ALA A 103 1.24 -1.26 25.56
C ALA A 103 2.23 -1.83 24.54
N THR A 104 2.37 -1.18 23.38
CA THR A 104 3.23 -1.68 22.29
C THR A 104 3.80 -0.53 21.46
N ASN A 105 5.01 -0.70 20.94
CA ASN A 105 5.56 0.17 19.91
C ASN A 105 6.17 -0.68 18.77
N PHE A 106 5.31 -1.26 17.94
CA PHE A 106 5.75 -2.12 16.83
C PHE A 106 6.18 -1.35 15.58
N VAL A 107 5.72 -0.11 15.42
CA VAL A 107 6.12 0.76 14.32
C VAL A 107 7.52 1.30 14.65
N LYS A 108 8.50 1.02 13.79
CA LYS A 108 9.84 1.61 13.92
C LYS A 108 9.93 2.82 12.98
N GLU A 109 10.27 3.98 13.52
CA GLU A 109 10.34 5.25 12.77
C GLU A 109 11.49 5.29 11.75
N ASP A 110 12.58 4.54 11.98
CA ASP A 110 13.77 4.50 11.12
C ASP A 110 13.70 3.50 9.95
N ASN A 111 12.53 2.90 9.71
CA ASN A 111 12.41 1.89 8.66
C ASN A 111 12.40 2.53 7.26
N VAL A 112 13.10 1.88 6.33
CA VAL A 112 13.08 2.22 4.90
C VAL A 112 11.64 2.27 4.40
N ARG A 113 11.16 3.48 4.09
CA ARG A 113 9.85 3.68 3.46
C ARG A 113 10.02 3.71 1.95
N LEU A 114 9.44 2.70 1.31
CA LEU A 114 9.30 2.66 -0.14
C LEU A 114 7.86 2.92 -0.53
N ASP A 115 7.67 3.77 -1.51
CA ASP A 115 6.40 3.91 -2.20
C ASP A 115 6.39 2.98 -3.41
N PHE A 116 5.24 2.35 -3.63
CA PHE A 116 5.06 1.36 -4.69
C PHE A 116 4.19 1.94 -5.80
N PHE A 117 4.67 1.81 -7.02
CA PHE A 117 4.04 2.32 -8.23
C PHE A 117 3.89 1.20 -9.26
N GLN A 118 2.84 1.28 -10.05
CA GLN A 118 2.74 0.56 -11.31
C GLN A 118 3.14 1.51 -12.42
N VAL A 119 4.24 1.20 -13.09
CA VAL A 119 4.80 2.03 -14.17
C VAL A 119 5.05 1.18 -15.40
N THR A 120 5.39 1.80 -16.53
CA THR A 120 5.74 1.07 -17.75
C THR A 120 7.24 0.85 -17.86
N ILE A 121 7.68 -0.10 -18.69
CA ILE A 121 9.10 -0.25 -19.05
C ILE A 121 9.65 1.05 -19.63
N ASN A 122 8.89 1.74 -20.49
CA ASN A 122 9.28 3.05 -21.02
C ASN A 122 9.54 4.09 -19.90
N SER A 123 8.72 4.10 -18.85
CA SER A 123 8.93 4.98 -17.69
C SER A 123 10.21 4.64 -16.92
N LEU A 124 10.52 3.36 -16.75
CA LEU A 124 11.77 2.92 -16.11
C LEU A 124 13.00 3.25 -16.95
N LEU A 125 12.95 3.00 -18.27
CA LEU A 125 14.01 3.37 -19.21
C LEU A 125 14.19 4.89 -19.25
N HIS A 126 13.12 5.66 -19.22
CA HIS A 126 13.21 7.12 -19.11
C HIS A 126 13.98 7.54 -17.85
N LYS A 127 13.71 6.92 -16.69
CA LYS A 127 14.49 7.18 -15.46
C LYS A 127 15.97 6.84 -15.67
N LEU A 128 16.26 5.67 -16.25
CA LEU A 128 17.63 5.24 -16.54
C LEU A 128 18.39 6.22 -17.44
N TYR A 129 17.79 6.68 -18.54
CA TYR A 129 18.47 7.53 -19.53
C TYR A 129 18.49 9.03 -19.19
N HIS A 130 17.51 9.52 -18.41
CA HIS A 130 17.35 10.97 -18.21
C HIS A 130 17.53 11.43 -16.77
N LEU A 131 17.34 10.55 -15.78
CA LEU A 131 17.55 10.88 -14.36
C LEU A 131 18.83 10.23 -13.82
N GLY A 132 19.32 9.17 -14.48
CA GLY A 132 20.48 8.41 -14.03
C GLY A 132 20.11 7.39 -12.96
N ILE A 133 20.57 6.16 -13.15
CA ILE A 133 20.44 5.06 -12.18
C ILE A 133 21.82 4.42 -12.05
N ASP A 134 22.44 4.56 -10.88
CA ASP A 134 23.63 3.82 -10.51
C ASP A 134 23.28 2.33 -10.40
N THR A 135 23.72 1.58 -11.40
CA THR A 135 23.51 0.14 -11.47
C THR A 135 24.60 -0.66 -10.75
N SER A 136 25.65 -0.02 -10.24
CA SER A 136 26.79 -0.70 -9.61
C SER A 136 27.13 -0.17 -8.20
N PRO A 137 26.15 -0.01 -7.28
CA PRO A 137 26.46 0.33 -5.90
C PRO A 137 27.27 -0.81 -5.25
N PHE A 138 28.13 -0.47 -4.30
CA PHE A 138 29.20 -1.36 -3.77
C PHE A 138 28.73 -2.70 -3.19
N TYR A 139 27.45 -2.79 -2.78
CA TYR A 139 26.84 -4.00 -2.22
C TYR A 139 26.21 -4.92 -3.28
N GLN A 140 26.05 -4.45 -4.53
CA GLN A 140 25.60 -5.28 -5.62
C GLN A 140 26.70 -6.26 -6.07
N ARG A 141 26.28 -7.42 -6.56
CA ARG A 141 27.16 -8.37 -7.25
C ARG A 141 27.41 -7.92 -8.68
N ASP A 142 28.39 -8.49 -9.36
CA ASP A 142 28.62 -8.27 -10.79
C ASP A 142 27.44 -8.75 -11.66
N TYR A 143 27.43 -8.35 -12.93
CA TYR A 143 26.45 -8.88 -13.88
C TYR A 143 26.75 -10.35 -14.17
N VAL A 144 25.75 -11.23 -14.03
CA VAL A 144 25.95 -12.69 -14.15
C VAL A 144 24.90 -13.38 -15.00
N TRP A 145 23.92 -12.65 -15.53
CA TRP A 145 22.90 -13.23 -16.40
C TRP A 145 23.49 -13.61 -17.76
N SER A 146 23.20 -14.84 -18.17
CA SER A 146 23.52 -15.37 -19.50
C SER A 146 22.62 -14.76 -20.57
N GLN A 147 22.94 -15.04 -21.84
CA GLN A 147 22.07 -14.67 -22.96
C GLN A 147 20.68 -15.31 -22.80
N GLU A 148 20.64 -16.56 -22.35
CA GLU A 148 19.41 -17.31 -22.11
C GLU A 148 18.55 -16.68 -21.00
N ASP A 149 19.16 -16.20 -19.92
CA ASP A 149 18.44 -15.50 -18.84
C ASP A 149 17.79 -14.21 -19.36
N LYS A 150 18.52 -13.44 -20.18
CA LYS A 150 18.02 -12.22 -20.82
C LYS A 150 16.84 -12.52 -21.74
N GLU A 151 16.99 -13.51 -22.63
CA GLU A 151 15.92 -13.91 -23.54
C GLU A 151 14.69 -14.44 -22.80
N SER A 152 14.88 -15.17 -21.69
CA SER A 152 13.77 -15.63 -20.84
C SER A 152 12.99 -14.47 -20.21
N LEU A 153 13.66 -13.37 -19.84
CA LEU A 153 12.99 -12.16 -19.38
C LEU A 153 12.13 -11.54 -20.49
N ILE A 154 12.69 -11.41 -21.69
CA ILE A 154 11.97 -10.85 -22.85
C ILE A 154 10.77 -11.73 -23.23
N ASP A 155 10.94 -13.05 -23.19
CA ASP A 155 9.84 -14.01 -23.42
C ASP A 155 8.71 -13.82 -22.39
N SER A 156 9.05 -13.62 -21.11
CA SER A 156 8.07 -13.37 -20.05
C SER A 156 7.23 -12.11 -20.32
N ILE A 157 7.86 -11.03 -20.82
CA ILE A 157 7.19 -9.78 -21.16
C ILE A 157 6.18 -10.00 -22.30
N PHE A 158 6.59 -10.67 -23.37
CA PHE A 158 5.70 -10.97 -24.50
C PHE A 158 4.58 -11.97 -24.15
N ASN A 159 4.74 -12.76 -23.08
CA ASN A 159 3.74 -13.71 -22.58
C ASN A 159 2.92 -13.19 -21.39
N HIS A 160 2.98 -11.90 -21.05
CA HIS A 160 2.26 -11.32 -19.90
C HIS A 160 2.57 -11.96 -18.54
N ILE A 161 3.77 -12.53 -18.38
CA ILE A 161 4.23 -13.14 -17.13
C ILE A 161 4.93 -12.07 -16.29
N GLU A 162 4.60 -11.99 -14.99
CA GLU A 162 5.21 -11.03 -14.06
C GLU A 162 6.73 -11.18 -14.01
N ILE A 163 7.45 -10.08 -14.26
CA ILE A 163 8.92 -10.06 -14.23
C ILE A 163 9.48 -9.62 -12.86
N GLY A 164 8.63 -9.54 -11.84
CA GLY A 164 8.89 -9.08 -10.49
C GLY A 164 9.12 -7.57 -10.38
N LYS A 165 9.46 -7.12 -9.17
CA LYS A 165 9.62 -5.69 -8.84
C LYS A 165 11.03 -5.16 -9.11
N PHE A 166 11.10 -3.85 -9.37
CA PHE A 166 12.33 -3.07 -9.37
C PHE A 166 12.34 -2.19 -8.12
N VAL A 167 13.50 -2.06 -7.48
CA VAL A 167 13.63 -1.22 -6.29
C VAL A 167 14.75 -0.21 -6.52
N LEU A 168 14.39 1.07 -6.50
CA LEU A 168 15.30 2.18 -6.65
C LEU A 168 15.37 2.99 -5.36
N VAL A 169 16.57 3.44 -5.00
CA VAL A 169 16.80 4.32 -3.86
C VAL A 169 17.23 5.67 -4.38
N PHE A 170 16.55 6.72 -3.94
CA PHE A 170 16.93 8.09 -4.27
C PHE A 170 18.30 8.44 -3.66
N LYS A 171 19.19 9.06 -4.44
CA LYS A 171 20.56 9.44 -4.04
C LYS A 171 20.80 10.96 -3.99
N GLY A 172 19.77 11.76 -4.24
CA GLY A 172 19.90 13.20 -4.41
C GLY A 172 19.78 13.61 -5.88
N TYR A 173 20.10 14.88 -6.18
CA TYR A 173 19.90 15.48 -7.51
C TYR A 173 21.21 15.69 -8.29
N GLU A 174 22.35 15.27 -7.73
CA GLU A 174 23.66 15.40 -8.36
C GLU A 174 24.11 14.05 -8.95
N GLY A 175 24.39 14.01 -10.26
CA GLY A 175 24.79 12.78 -10.94
C GLY A 175 23.62 11.81 -11.12
N ASP A 176 23.84 10.54 -10.80
CA ASP A 176 22.78 9.52 -10.82
C ASP A 176 21.78 9.78 -9.69
N MET A 177 20.54 10.15 -10.04
CA MET A 177 19.51 10.46 -9.04
C MET A 177 19.04 9.24 -8.24
N TYR A 178 19.29 8.04 -8.74
CA TYR A 178 18.89 6.79 -8.11
C TYR A 178 20.03 5.78 -8.10
N GLU A 179 20.00 4.82 -7.19
CA GLU A 179 20.72 3.55 -7.30
C GLU A 179 19.75 2.36 -7.31
N VAL A 180 20.17 1.27 -7.95
CA VAL A 180 19.40 0.03 -7.95
C VAL A 180 19.66 -0.78 -6.67
N LEU A 181 18.61 -0.99 -5.89
CA LEU A 181 18.63 -1.85 -4.71
C LEU A 181 18.26 -3.29 -5.07
N ASP A 182 17.25 -3.46 -5.93
CA ASP A 182 16.86 -4.77 -6.47
C ASP A 182 16.41 -4.64 -7.94
N GLY A 183 16.63 -5.72 -8.70
CA GLY A 183 16.28 -5.79 -10.12
C GLY A 183 17.42 -5.43 -11.07
N LYS A 184 18.66 -5.25 -10.60
CA LYS A 184 19.82 -4.89 -11.44
C LYS A 184 19.91 -5.70 -12.73
N GLN A 185 19.92 -7.03 -12.62
CA GLN A 185 20.13 -7.91 -13.77
C GLN A 185 19.00 -7.78 -14.81
N ARG A 186 17.75 -7.62 -14.33
CA ARG A 186 16.57 -7.38 -15.16
C ARG A 186 16.64 -6.01 -15.83
N LEU A 187 17.00 -4.97 -15.08
CA LEU A 187 17.10 -3.59 -15.60
C LEU A 187 18.13 -3.53 -16.73
N SER A 188 19.31 -4.12 -16.52
CA SER A 188 20.33 -4.23 -17.56
C SER A 188 19.84 -5.05 -18.76
N ALA A 189 19.13 -6.16 -18.57
CA ALA A 189 18.58 -6.94 -19.69
C ALA A 189 17.52 -6.15 -20.51
N LEU A 190 16.66 -5.37 -19.84
CA LEU A 190 15.70 -4.48 -20.51
C LEU A 190 16.41 -3.40 -21.32
N GLN A 191 17.41 -2.76 -20.73
CA GLN A 191 18.25 -1.75 -21.37
C GLN A 191 18.96 -2.32 -22.60
N GLU A 192 19.65 -3.44 -22.43
CA GLU A 192 20.41 -4.08 -23.49
C GLU A 192 19.53 -4.54 -24.65
N PHE A 193 18.31 -5.01 -24.38
CA PHE A 193 17.37 -5.36 -25.44
C PHE A 193 16.91 -4.13 -26.22
N PHE A 194 16.52 -3.06 -25.49
CA PHE A 194 16.08 -1.80 -26.07
C PHE A 194 17.15 -1.14 -26.96
N GLU A 195 18.42 -1.33 -26.63
CA GLU A 195 19.59 -0.81 -27.35
C GLU A 195 20.13 -1.77 -28.42
N ASP A 196 19.38 -2.83 -28.76
CA ASP A 196 19.76 -3.84 -29.76
C ASP A 196 21.10 -4.56 -29.45
N ARG A 197 21.48 -4.69 -28.17
CA ARG A 197 22.72 -5.39 -27.79
C ARG A 197 22.61 -6.90 -27.85
N PHE A 198 21.39 -7.44 -27.89
CA PHE A 198 21.13 -8.85 -28.12
C PHE A 198 19.78 -9.06 -28.83
N THR A 199 19.60 -10.25 -29.40
CA THR A 199 18.37 -10.61 -30.11
C THR A 199 17.43 -11.44 -29.25
N TYR A 200 16.12 -11.26 -29.41
CA TYR A 200 15.10 -12.20 -28.97
C TYR A 200 14.49 -12.88 -30.18
N ARG A 201 14.53 -14.22 -30.24
CA ARG A 201 14.07 -15.03 -31.40
C ARG A 201 14.66 -14.54 -32.73
N GLY A 202 15.94 -14.17 -32.71
CA GLY A 202 16.68 -13.70 -33.89
C GLY A 202 16.32 -12.28 -34.37
N LYS A 203 15.62 -11.48 -33.55
CA LYS A 203 15.29 -10.08 -33.83
C LYS A 203 15.81 -9.14 -32.75
N TYR A 204 16.38 -8.03 -33.17
CA TYR A 204 16.66 -6.88 -32.31
C TYR A 204 15.37 -6.09 -32.02
N PHE A 205 15.36 -5.24 -30.99
CA PHE A 205 14.20 -4.41 -30.63
C PHE A 205 13.79 -3.48 -31.79
N SER A 206 14.75 -2.84 -32.45
CA SER A 206 14.48 -1.98 -33.62
C SER A 206 13.88 -2.71 -34.82
N GLN A 207 14.03 -4.03 -34.88
CA GLN A 207 13.50 -4.87 -35.96
C GLN A 207 12.09 -5.41 -35.67
N LEU A 208 11.57 -5.17 -34.46
CA LEU A 208 10.23 -5.57 -34.07
C LEU A 208 9.17 -4.74 -34.78
N THR A 209 7.95 -5.28 -34.85
CA THR A 209 6.81 -4.49 -35.32
C THR A 209 6.48 -3.38 -34.32
N GLN A 210 5.84 -2.30 -34.76
CA GLN A 210 5.38 -1.25 -33.85
C GLN A 210 4.48 -1.80 -32.72
N ARG A 211 3.68 -2.83 -33.02
CA ARG A 211 2.84 -3.50 -32.03
C ARG A 211 3.68 -4.14 -30.93
N ASP A 212 4.74 -4.85 -31.29
CA ASP A 212 5.60 -5.55 -30.33
C ASP A 212 6.47 -4.57 -29.55
N GLN A 213 6.97 -3.51 -30.18
CA GLN A 213 7.67 -2.43 -29.50
C GLN A 213 6.76 -1.74 -28.47
N ASN A 214 5.52 -1.45 -28.85
CA ASN A 214 4.53 -0.88 -27.93
C ASN A 214 4.17 -1.83 -26.80
N HIS A 215 4.05 -3.14 -27.09
CA HIS A 215 3.79 -4.16 -26.07
C HIS A 215 4.92 -4.20 -25.04
N PHE A 216 6.17 -4.27 -25.49
CA PHE A 216 7.35 -4.22 -24.62
C PHE A 216 7.38 -2.92 -23.81
N GLY A 217 7.34 -1.76 -24.48
CA GLY A 217 7.47 -0.47 -23.82
C GLY A 217 6.35 -0.15 -22.82
N ASN A 218 5.11 -0.58 -23.10
CA ASN A 218 3.95 -0.32 -22.24
C ASN A 218 3.68 -1.43 -21.22
N TYR A 219 4.52 -2.48 -21.19
CA TYR A 219 4.39 -3.54 -20.20
C TYR A 219 4.49 -2.96 -18.78
N SER A 220 3.51 -3.28 -17.94
CA SER A 220 3.40 -2.76 -16.57
C SER A 220 4.33 -3.51 -15.63
N ILE A 221 5.12 -2.77 -14.86
CA ILE A 221 6.04 -3.28 -13.86
C ILE A 221 5.75 -2.67 -12.49
N SER A 222 6.08 -3.42 -11.44
CA SER A 222 6.07 -2.89 -10.08
C SER A 222 7.41 -2.19 -9.78
N LEU A 223 7.35 -0.91 -9.45
CA LEU A 223 8.51 -0.10 -9.08
C LEU A 223 8.34 0.37 -7.64
N ALA A 224 9.34 0.12 -6.80
CA ALA A 224 9.41 0.66 -5.44
C ALA A 224 10.51 1.71 -5.37
N GLU A 225 10.19 2.88 -4.82
CA GLU A 225 11.12 4.01 -4.72
C GLU A 225 11.17 4.55 -3.30
N SER A 226 12.37 4.91 -2.81
CA SER A 226 12.47 5.68 -1.57
C SER A 226 12.14 7.15 -1.82
N GLN A 227 11.39 7.76 -0.89
CA GLN A 227 11.09 9.20 -0.97
C GLN A 227 12.33 10.07 -0.67
N ASN A 228 13.21 9.56 0.18
CA ASN A 228 14.40 10.25 0.66
C ASN A 228 15.63 9.37 0.44
N GLU A 229 16.80 10.00 0.57
CA GLU A 229 18.06 9.27 0.68
C GLU A 229 18.02 8.31 1.87
N LEU A 230 18.58 7.12 1.66
CA LEU A 230 18.73 6.12 2.70
C LEU A 230 20.18 6.08 3.17
N THR A 231 20.39 5.82 4.45
CA THR A 231 21.73 5.52 4.96
C THR A 231 22.25 4.21 4.38
N GLU A 232 23.58 4.05 4.33
CA GLU A 232 24.18 2.79 3.87
C GLU A 232 23.72 1.58 4.68
N LYS A 233 23.56 1.76 6.00
CA LYS A 233 23.00 0.73 6.87
C LYS A 233 21.59 0.32 6.45
N GLN A 234 20.72 1.28 6.19
CA GLN A 234 19.34 1.03 5.74
C GLN A 234 19.29 0.32 4.38
N LYS A 235 20.12 0.73 3.42
CA LYS A 235 20.24 0.08 2.11
C LYS A 235 20.66 -1.39 2.27
N LEU A 236 21.71 -1.65 3.04
CA LEU A 236 22.22 -3.00 3.30
C LEU A 236 21.21 -3.88 4.03
N GLU A 237 20.56 -3.36 5.07
CA GLU A 237 19.51 -4.08 5.80
C GLU A 237 18.36 -4.49 4.88
N TYR A 238 17.87 -3.56 4.06
CA TYR A 238 16.78 -3.85 3.13
C TYR A 238 17.20 -4.82 2.04
N PHE A 239 18.42 -4.67 1.51
CA PHE A 239 18.99 -5.60 0.53
C PHE A 239 19.06 -7.02 1.10
N ILE A 240 19.52 -7.19 2.35
CA ILE A 240 19.54 -8.49 3.03
C ILE A 240 18.13 -9.03 3.21
N GLN A 241 17.19 -8.22 3.72
CA GLN A 241 15.80 -8.64 3.96
C GLN A 241 15.12 -9.11 2.66
N LEU A 242 15.29 -8.39 1.56
CA LEU A 242 14.72 -8.78 0.26
C LEU A 242 15.29 -10.11 -0.25
N ASN A 243 16.60 -10.30 -0.11
CA ASN A 243 17.29 -11.48 -0.65
C ASN A 243 17.24 -12.70 0.28
N THR A 244 16.76 -12.54 1.52
CA THR A 244 16.58 -13.63 2.50
C THR A 244 15.13 -14.08 2.64
N THR A 245 14.15 -13.22 2.34
CA THR A 245 12.72 -13.56 2.38
C THR A 245 12.19 -14.25 1.10
N GLY A 246 13.03 -14.44 0.08
CA GLY A 246 12.69 -15.03 -1.22
C GLY A 246 13.79 -15.93 -1.83
N ARG A 247 13.81 -16.10 -3.17
CA ARG A 247 14.81 -16.94 -3.88
C ARG A 247 16.22 -16.54 -3.45
N VAL A 248 16.89 -17.46 -2.76
CA VAL A 248 18.13 -17.22 -2.02
C VAL A 248 19.24 -16.82 -3.00
N MET A 249 19.76 -15.60 -2.85
CA MET A 249 20.97 -15.17 -3.52
C MET A 249 22.15 -16.09 -3.17
N ASP A 250 23.20 -16.11 -3.99
CA ASP A 250 24.40 -16.89 -3.68
C ASP A 250 24.88 -16.63 -2.24
N LYS A 251 25.11 -17.72 -1.49
CA LYS A 251 25.39 -17.68 -0.06
C LYS A 251 26.71 -16.96 0.25
N GLN A 252 27.69 -16.98 -0.66
CA GLN A 252 28.96 -16.29 -0.46
C GLN A 252 28.78 -14.78 -0.60
N HIS A 253 28.01 -14.33 -1.60
CA HIS A 253 27.70 -12.90 -1.75
C HIS A 253 26.85 -12.37 -0.59
N LEU A 254 25.85 -13.13 -0.12
CA LEU A 254 25.07 -12.77 1.08
C LEU A 254 25.97 -12.52 2.28
N LYS A 255 26.90 -13.45 2.55
CA LYS A 255 27.83 -13.33 3.68
C LYS A 255 28.76 -12.12 3.55
N LYS A 256 29.17 -11.75 2.33
CA LYS A 256 29.94 -10.52 2.08
C LYS A 256 29.13 -9.28 2.45
N VAL A 257 27.86 -9.21 2.06
CA VAL A 257 26.97 -8.08 2.38
C VAL A 257 26.65 -8.03 3.88
N GLU A 258 26.43 -9.17 4.54
CA GLU A 258 26.27 -9.24 6.00
C GLU A 258 27.51 -8.73 6.75
N THR A 259 28.70 -9.06 6.25
CA THR A 259 29.96 -8.56 6.83
C THR A 259 30.08 -7.03 6.67
N LEU A 260 29.71 -6.49 5.50
CA LEU A 260 29.64 -5.04 5.28
C LEU A 260 28.62 -4.38 6.22
N TYR A 261 27.44 -4.98 6.41
CA TYR A 261 26.44 -4.44 7.33
C TYR A 261 26.99 -4.30 8.77
N ALA A 262 27.74 -5.31 9.24
CA ALA A 262 28.36 -5.31 10.57
C ALA A 262 29.48 -4.26 10.74
N THR A 263 30.02 -3.66 9.67
CA THR A 263 30.99 -2.55 9.82
C THR A 263 30.32 -1.21 10.08
N PHE A 264 29.01 -1.09 9.89
CA PHE A 264 28.22 0.12 10.17
C PHE A 264 27.48 0.06 11.52
N THR A 265 27.92 -0.82 12.44
CA THR A 265 27.33 -1.01 13.78
C THR A 265 28.10 -0.39 14.94
N GLU A 266 28.97 0.59 14.68
CA GLU A 266 29.55 1.48 15.72
C GLU A 266 28.88 2.86 15.72
#